data_AF-A0A2V5FIP8-F1
#
_entry.id   AF-A0A2V5FIP8-F1
#
_cell.length_a   1.000
_cell.length_b   1.000
_cell.length_c   1.000
_cell.angle_alpha   90.00
_cell.angle_beta   90.00
_cell.angle_gamma   90.00
#
_symmetry.space_group_name_H-M   'P 1'
#
loop_
_entity.id
_entity.type
_entity.pdbx_description
1 polymer ?
#
loop_
_entity_poly.entity_id
_entity_poly.type
_entity_poly.pdbx_seq_one_letter_code
_entity_poly.pdbx_strand_id
1 'polypeptide(L)' 'MASINIRIDDELKARAYEELERLGVTPSELMHQVLQYVAEQGKLPFGPASMAEEDEDLIASVNERLASPLRVKVQLDDL' A
#
# COMPACT_ATOMS: atom_id res chain seq x y z
N MET A 1 10.72 -15.42 -21.60
CA MET A 1 9.61 -15.40 -20.63
C MET A 1 10.00 -16.26 -19.44
N ALA A 2 9.81 -15.77 -18.22
CA ALA A 2 9.99 -16.55 -16.99
C ALA A 2 8.62 -17.03 -16.50
N SER A 3 8.60 -18.18 -15.80
CA SER A 3 7.39 -18.73 -15.19
C SER A 3 7.47 -18.65 -13.67
N ILE A 4 6.36 -18.32 -13.02
CA ILE A 4 6.24 -18.28 -11.56
C ILE A 4 5.20 -19.32 -11.14
N ASN A 5 5.53 -20.14 -10.15
CA ASN A 5 4.59 -21.09 -9.54
C ASN A 5 4.29 -20.61 -8.12
N ILE A 6 3.00 -20.42 -7.81
CA ILE A 6 2.54 -19.84 -6.54
C ILE A 6 1.62 -20.86 -5.87
N ARG A 7 1.88 -21.13 -4.59
CA ARG A 7 0.98 -21.93 -3.75
C ARG A 7 0.01 -21.00 -3.03
N ILE A 8 -1.27 -21.29 -3.18
CA ILE A 8 -2.37 -20.59 -2.49
C ILE A 8 -3.39 -21.64 -2.04
N ASP A 9 -4.19 -21.27 -1.05
CA ASP A 9 -5.33 -22.08 -0.62
C ASP A 9 -6.37 -22.22 -1.76
N ASP A 10 -6.99 -23.40 -1.84
CA ASP A 10 -7.91 -23.75 -2.93
C ASP A 10 -9.22 -22.93 -2.88
N GLU A 11 -9.74 -22.65 -1.68
CA GLU A 11 -10.94 -21.83 -1.52
C GLU A 11 -10.65 -20.37 -1.87
N LEU A 12 -9.48 -19.86 -1.44
CA LEU A 12 -9.03 -18.53 -1.83
C LEU A 12 -8.87 -18.41 -3.35
N LYS A 13 -8.26 -19.41 -4.00
CA LYS A 13 -8.11 -19.45 -5.46
C LYS A 13 -9.45 -19.35 -6.16
N ALA A 14 -10.43 -20.16 -5.75
CA ALA A 14 -11.74 -20.22 -6.38
C ALA A 14 -12.44 -18.84 -6.31
N ARG A 15 -12.53 -18.26 -5.11
CA ARG A 15 -13.19 -16.96 -4.91
C ARG A 15 -12.47 -15.82 -5.65
N ALA A 16 -11.14 -15.81 -5.63
CA ALA A 16 -10.38 -14.79 -6.32
C ALA A 16 -10.56 -14.86 -7.84
N TYR A 17 -10.66 -16.06 -8.40
CA TYR A 17 -10.82 -16.24 -9.85
C TYR A 17 -12.21 -15.80 -10.33
N GLU A 18 -13.25 -16.08 -9.56
CA GLU A 18 -14.61 -15.61 -9.85
C GLU A 18 -14.70 -14.07 -9.88
N GLU A 19 -14.11 -13.40 -8.88
CA GLU A 19 -14.08 -11.93 -8.87
C GLU A 19 -13.22 -11.35 -10.00
N LEU A 20 -12.09 -11.98 -10.32
CA LEU A 20 -11.24 -11.56 -11.42
C LEU A 20 -11.95 -11.68 -12.77
N GLU A 21 -12.70 -12.76 -12.99
CA GLU A 21 -13.55 -12.91 -14.18
C GLU A 21 -14.61 -11.82 -14.26
N ARG A 22 -15.27 -11.50 -13.15
CA ARG A 22 -16.25 -10.40 -13.07
C ARG A 22 -15.63 -9.04 -13.41
N LEU A 23 -14.37 -8.83 -13.06
CA LEU A 23 -13.61 -7.62 -13.37
C LEU A 23 -12.99 -7.65 -14.79
N GLY A 24 -13.07 -8.77 -15.50
CA GLY A 24 -12.49 -8.95 -16.83
C GLY A 24 -10.95 -8.99 -16.84
N VAL A 25 -10.33 -9.33 -15.71
CA VAL A 25 -8.88 -9.35 -15.53
C VAL A 25 -8.41 -10.79 -15.34
N THR A 26 -7.36 -11.22 -16.03
CA THR A 26 -6.81 -12.56 -15.82
C THR A 26 -5.90 -12.60 -14.60
N PRO A 27 -5.75 -13.75 -13.92
CA PRO A 27 -4.78 -13.87 -12.82
C PRO A 27 -3.34 -13.54 -13.24
N SER A 28 -2.97 -13.86 -14.48
CA SER A 28 -1.62 -13.54 -15.00
C SER A 28 -1.44 -12.03 -15.17
N GLU A 29 -2.47 -11.33 -15.66
CA GLU A 29 -2.49 -9.87 -15.80
C GLU A 29 -2.35 -9.19 -14.44
N LEU A 30 -3.14 -9.64 -13.44
CA LEU A 30 -3.04 -9.13 -12.07
C LEU A 30 -1.62 -9.29 -11.52
N MET A 31 -1.05 -10.50 -11.62
CA MET A 31 0.30 -10.77 -11.12
C MET A 31 1.37 -9.92 -11.83
N HIS A 32 1.20 -9.68 -13.14
CA HIS A 32 2.11 -8.83 -13.90
C HIS A 32 2.08 -7.38 -13.39
N GLN A 33 0.89 -6.82 -13.21
CA GLN A 33 0.71 -5.45 -12.71
C GLN A 33 1.28 -5.28 -11.30
N VAL A 34 1.05 -6.25 -10.40
CA VAL A 34 1.59 -6.21 -9.04
C VAL A 34 3.12 -6.22 -9.06
N LEU A 35 3.73 -7.11 -9.84
CA LEU A 35 5.20 -7.18 -9.95
C LEU A 35 5.79 -5.93 -10.59
N GLN A 36 5.12 -5.37 -11.60
CA GLN A 36 5.53 -4.12 -12.23
C GLN A 36 5.47 -2.96 -11.24
N TYR A 37 4.38 -2.84 -10.47
CA TYR A 37 4.25 -1.80 -9.44
C TYR A 37 5.39 -1.88 -8.42
N VAL A 38 5.71 -3.09 -7.93
CA VAL A 38 6.82 -3.28 -6.98
C VAL A 38 8.16 -2.90 -7.62
N ALA A 39 8.38 -3.25 -8.89
CA ALA A 39 9.61 -2.92 -9.60
C ALA A 39 9.78 -1.41 -9.84
N GLU A 40 8.69 -0.69 -10.10
CA GLU A 40 8.72 0.74 -10.39
C GLU A 40 8.69 1.62 -9.12
N GLN A 41 7.88 1.24 -8.12
CA GLN A 41 7.61 2.06 -6.93
C GLN A 41 8.42 1.64 -5.70
N GLY A 42 9.03 0.45 -5.71
CA GLY A 42 9.83 -0.05 -4.58
C GLY A 42 9.03 -0.37 -3.31
N LYS A 43 7.69 -0.40 -3.39
CA LYS A 43 6.78 -0.70 -2.28
C LYS A 43 5.62 -1.58 -2.73
N LEU A 44 4.93 -2.22 -1.79
CA LEU A 44 3.74 -3.02 -2.09
C LEU A 44 2.55 -2.12 -2.45
N PRO A 45 1.69 -2.52 -3.41
CA PRO A 45 0.49 -1.75 -3.80
C PRO A 45 -0.58 -1.76 -2.71
N PHE A 46 -0.51 -2.74 -1.81
CA PHE A 46 -1.34 -2.85 -0.61
C PHE A 46 -0.39 -2.71 0.58
N GLY A 47 -0.50 -1.59 1.32
CA GLY A 47 0.32 -1.36 2.50
C GLY A 47 -0.04 -2.34 3.63
N PRO A 48 0.88 -2.62 4.57
CA PRO A 48 0.48 -3.22 5.83
C PRO A 48 -0.57 -2.31 6.47
N ALA A 49 -1.65 -2.88 7.01
CA ALA A 49 -2.64 -2.11 7.77
C ALA A 49 -1.98 -1.19 8.83
N SER A 50 -0.84 -1.63 9.38
CA SER A 50 0.01 -0.86 10.30
C SER A 50 0.50 0.49 9.77
N MET A 51 0.81 0.64 8.46
CA MET A 51 1.24 1.94 7.92
C MET A 51 0.07 2.93 7.80
N ALA A 52 -1.15 2.43 7.55
CA ALA A 52 -2.33 3.28 7.54
C ALA A 52 -2.68 3.75 8.97
N GLU A 53 -2.51 2.89 9.98
CA GLU A 53 -2.66 3.25 11.40
C GLU A 53 -1.59 4.26 11.85
N GLU A 54 -0.32 4.07 11.45
CA GLU A 54 0.78 5.01 11.73
C GLU A 54 0.51 6.41 11.12
N ASP A 55 -0.03 6.45 9.90
CA ASP A 55 -0.41 7.70 9.23
C ASP A 55 -1.61 8.37 9.92
N GLU A 56 -2.59 7.60 10.41
CA GLU A 56 -3.74 8.12 11.17
C GLU A 56 -3.31 8.77 12.50
N ASP A 57 -2.42 8.12 13.25
CA ASP A 57 -1.87 8.65 14.50
C ASP A 57 -1.06 9.93 14.27
N LEU A 58 -0.28 9.97 13.18
CA LEU A 58 0.49 11.14 12.79
C LEU A 58 -0.43 12.31 12.41
N ILE A 59 -1.48 12.04 11.63
CA ILE A 59 -2.49 13.04 11.24
C ILE A 59 -3.24 13.56 12.47
N ALA A 60 -3.60 12.68 13.41
CA ALA A 60 -4.23 13.07 14.67
C ALA A 60 -3.33 14.01 15.50
N SER A 61 -2.04 13.68 15.62
CA SER A 61 -1.06 14.52 16.33
C SER A 61 -0.85 15.88 15.65
N VAL A 62 -0.81 15.92 14.32
CA VAL A 62 -0.72 17.18 13.56
C VAL A 62 -1.97 18.03 13.80
N ASN A 63 -3.17 17.44 13.74
CA ASN A 63 -4.42 18.16 13.97
C ASN A 63 -4.52 18.75 15.39
N GLU A 64 -4.09 18.00 16.42
CA GLU A 64 -4.02 18.49 17.80
C GLU A 64 -3.07 19.68 17.92
N ARG A 65 -1.87 19.59 17.33
CA ARG A 65 -0.87 20.68 17.36
C ARG A 65 -1.29 21.89 16.52
N LEU A 66 -2.06 21.70 15.45
CA LEU A 66 -2.63 22.77 14.66
C LEU A 66 -3.75 23.53 15.39
N ALA A 67 -4.51 22.85 16.27
CA ALA A 67 -5.54 23.47 17.09
C ALA A 67 -4.97 24.44 18.16
N SER A 68 -3.71 24.25 18.58
CA SER A 68 -3.00 25.17 19.48
C SER A 68 -1.53 25.32 19.06
N PRO A 69 -1.27 26.14 18.02
CA PRO A 69 0.01 26.16 17.34
C PRO A 69 1.07 26.93 18.15
N LEU A 70 2.10 26.23 18.61
CA LEU A 70 3.31 26.81 19.17
C LEU A 70 4.35 26.99 18.06
N ARG A 71 4.26 28.10 17.32
CA ARG A 71 5.19 28.39 16.22
C ARG A 71 6.47 29.03 16.75
N VAL A 72 7.60 28.39 16.50
CA VAL A 72 8.94 28.93 16.77
C VAL A 72 9.63 29.17 15.43
N LYS A 73 10.15 30.39 15.21
CA LYS A 73 11.00 30.66 14.05
C LYS A 73 12.41 30.17 14.39
N VAL A 74 12.94 29.29 13.55
CA VAL A 74 14.31 28.75 13.65
C VAL A 74 15.04 28.99 12.34
N GLN A 75 16.34 29.29 12.40
CA GLN A 75 17.20 29.32 11.21
C GLN A 75 17.79 27.92 10.98
N LEU A 76 18.24 27.61 9.76
CA LEU A 76 18.85 26.31 9.47
C LEU A 76 20.11 26.04 10.30
N ASP A 77 20.83 27.08 10.71
CA ASP A 77 22.01 26.96 11.58
C ASP A 77 21.66 26.63 13.04
N ASP A 78 20.38 26.71 13.42
CA ASP A 78 19.85 26.42 14.77
C ASP A 78 19.21 25.02 14.91
N LEU A 79 19.20 24.23 13.82
CA LEU A 79 18.60 22.89 13.71
C LEU A 79 19.64 21.78 13.94
#